data_AF-A0A1C4VL13-F1
#
_entry.id   AF-A0A1C4VL13-F1
#
_cell.length_a   1.000
_cell.length_b   1.000
_cell.length_c   1.000
_cell.angle_alpha   90.00
_cell.angle_beta   90.00
_cell.angle_gamma   90.00
#
_symmetry.space_group_name_H-M   'P 1'
#
loop_
_entity.id
_entity.type
_entity.pdbx_description
1 polymer ?
#
loop_
_entity_poly.entity_id
_entity_poly.type
_entity_poly.pdbx_seq_one_letter_code
_entity_poly.pdbx_strand_id
1 'polypeptide(L)'
;MTPPTPPGPEPLGPLLARLRRGRGRSQQALAAELCAASGVPTLSRHEVSRWERQLRVPGGFWLGWLAVVLAVPAELLTEAAGRARRARRRAQPAGPARPRAGGTTPRAGLRPAGPDRLRPPRHATRPGRRHSRPDRPT
;
A
#
# COMPACT_ATOMS: atom_id res chain seq x y z
N MET A 1 26.15 26.43 -14.80
CA MET A 1 25.58 25.27 -14.08
C MET A 1 24.53 25.80 -13.12
N THR A 2 23.26 25.81 -13.53
CA THR A 2 22.16 26.28 -12.67
C THR A 2 21.98 25.27 -11.53
N PRO A 3 22.00 25.68 -10.25
CA PRO A 3 21.63 24.77 -9.18
C PRO A 3 20.19 24.32 -9.45
N PRO A 4 19.86 23.03 -9.26
CA PRO A 4 18.46 22.60 -9.37
C PRO A 4 17.68 23.42 -8.34
N THR A 5 16.68 24.16 -8.82
CA THR A 5 15.63 24.78 -8.00
C THR A 5 15.27 23.78 -6.90
N PRO A 6 15.31 24.17 -5.61
CA PRO A 6 14.98 23.24 -4.55
C PRO A 6 13.61 22.67 -4.90
N PRO A 7 13.49 21.34 -5.09
CA PRO A 7 12.22 20.78 -5.48
C PRO A 7 11.23 21.22 -4.40
N GLY A 8 10.11 21.81 -4.84
CA GLY A 8 8.98 22.04 -3.94
C GLY A 8 8.70 20.77 -3.15
N PRO A 9 8.07 20.87 -1.97
CA PRO A 9 8.05 19.81 -0.97
C PRO A 9 7.72 18.44 -1.60
N GLU A 10 8.68 17.51 -1.51
CA GLU A 10 8.72 16.28 -2.30
C GLU A 10 7.45 15.44 -2.09
N PRO A 11 6.86 14.85 -3.15
CA PRO A 11 5.77 13.90 -3.02
C PRO A 11 6.26 12.58 -2.42
N LEU A 12 5.34 11.78 -1.88
CA LEU A 12 5.68 10.61 -1.06
C LEU A 12 6.64 9.61 -1.75
N GLY A 13 6.51 9.38 -3.05
CA GLY A 13 7.19 8.28 -3.74
C GLY A 13 8.70 8.49 -3.86
N PRO A 14 9.14 9.61 -4.46
CA PRO A 14 10.53 10.02 -4.45
C PRO A 14 11.13 10.10 -3.03
N LEU A 15 10.36 10.61 -2.06
CA LEU A 15 10.75 10.66 -0.65
C LEU A 15 11.01 9.26 -0.07
N LEU A 16 10.10 8.32 -0.29
CA LEU A 16 10.25 6.93 0.15
C LEU A 16 11.48 6.26 -0.50
N ALA A 17 11.67 6.46 -1.81
CA ALA A 17 12.82 5.91 -2.53
C ALA A 17 14.14 6.47 -1.97
N ARG A 18 14.19 7.78 -1.68
CA ARG A 18 15.36 8.43 -1.07
C ARG A 18 15.64 7.90 0.33
N LEU A 19 14.64 7.85 1.21
CA LEU A 19 14.78 7.31 2.57
C LEU A 19 15.23 5.86 2.58
N ARG A 20 14.64 5.02 1.72
CA ARG A 20 15.03 3.61 1.57
C ARG A 20 16.47 3.46 1.10
N ARG A 21 16.87 4.21 0.06
CA ARG A 21 18.24 4.16 -0.49
C ARG A 21 19.26 4.71 0.50
N GLY A 22 18.92 5.76 1.26
CA GLY A 22 19.77 6.30 2.33
C GLY A 22 20.06 5.28 3.44
N ARG A 23 19.22 4.24 3.58
CA ARG A 23 19.44 3.10 4.49
C ARG A 23 20.08 1.89 3.81
N GLY A 24 20.45 1.97 2.54
CA GLY A 24 20.99 0.84 1.77
C GLY A 24 20.02 -0.33 1.56
N ARG A 25 18.71 -0.13 1.75
CA ARG A 25 17.72 -1.21 1.66
C ARG A 25 17.21 -1.38 0.24
N SER A 26 17.02 -2.63 -0.20
CA SER A 26 16.28 -2.93 -1.43
C SER A 26 14.76 -2.79 -1.21
N GLN A 27 13.96 -2.69 -2.28
CA GLN A 27 12.50 -2.68 -2.16
C GLN A 27 11.97 -3.98 -1.52
N GLN A 28 12.62 -5.11 -1.81
CA GLN A 28 12.28 -6.40 -1.21
C GLN A 28 12.60 -6.43 0.29
N ALA A 29 13.75 -5.86 0.70
CA ALA A 29 14.12 -5.76 2.11
C ALA A 29 13.14 -4.87 2.88
N LEU A 30 12.80 -3.69 2.34
CA LEU A 30 11.80 -2.81 2.95
C LEU A 30 10.43 -3.50 3.08
N ALA A 31 10.02 -4.27 2.06
CA ALA A 31 8.77 -5.02 2.13
C ALA A 31 8.80 -6.09 3.24
N ALA A 32 9.92 -6.81 3.38
CA ALA A 32 10.08 -7.80 4.43
C ALA A 32 10.05 -7.17 5.83
N GLU A 33 10.72 -6.02 6.01
CA GLU A 33 10.71 -5.27 7.28
C GLU A 33 9.31 -4.77 7.63
N LEU A 34 8.56 -4.26 6.65
CA LEU A 34 7.17 -3.84 6.85
C LEU A 34 6.27 -5.00 7.25
N CYS A 35 6.40 -6.16 6.60
CA CYS A 35 5.66 -7.37 6.98
C CYS A 35 6.03 -7.84 8.39
N ALA A 36 7.32 -7.82 8.74
CA ALA A 36 7.80 -8.22 10.06
C ALA A 36 7.32 -7.27 11.16
N ALA A 37 7.41 -5.96 10.94
CA ALA A 37 6.98 -4.95 11.91
C ALA A 37 5.46 -4.93 12.09
N SER A 38 4.71 -5.01 10.99
CA SER A 38 3.24 -4.95 11.03
C SER A 38 2.55 -6.25 11.42
N GLY A 39 3.26 -7.38 11.38
CA GLY A 39 2.67 -8.71 11.51
C GLY A 39 1.77 -9.11 10.33
N VAL A 40 1.73 -8.33 9.26
CA VAL A 40 0.87 -8.57 8.08
C VAL A 40 1.71 -9.00 6.87
N PRO A 41 1.71 -10.28 6.48
CA PRO A 41 2.56 -10.82 5.42
C PRO A 41 1.99 -10.60 4.01
N THR A 42 1.32 -9.47 3.75
CA THR A 42 0.62 -9.22 2.47
C THR A 42 1.37 -8.27 1.54
N LEU A 43 2.41 -7.60 2.03
CA LEU A 43 3.11 -6.56 1.29
C LEU A 43 4.28 -7.16 0.51
N SER A 44 4.32 -6.87 -0.80
CA SER A 44 5.39 -7.33 -1.71
C SER A 44 6.26 -6.16 -2.20
N ARG A 45 7.44 -6.47 -2.75
CA ARG A 45 8.30 -5.48 -3.43
C ARG A 45 7.57 -4.66 -4.50
N HIS A 46 6.56 -5.24 -5.15
CA HIS A 46 5.81 -4.56 -6.21
C HIS A 46 4.91 -3.46 -5.63
N GLU A 47 4.37 -3.68 -4.44
CA GLU A 47 3.57 -2.65 -3.75
C GLU A 47 4.45 -1.47 -3.36
N VAL A 48 5.66 -1.74 -2.83
CA VAL A 48 6.68 -0.72 -2.58
C VAL A 48 7.03 0.04 -3.86
N SER A 49 7.27 -0.67 -4.96
CA SER A 49 7.56 -0.07 -6.27
C SER A 49 6.42 0.83 -6.76
N ARG A 50 5.16 0.42 -6.59
CA ARG A 50 3.99 1.25 -6.93
C ARG A 50 3.93 2.52 -6.10
N TRP A 51 4.31 2.48 -4.83
CA TRP A 51 4.35 3.66 -3.96
C TRP A 51 5.47 4.63 -4.36
N GLU A 52 6.69 4.10 -4.57
CA GLU A 52 7.85 4.89 -5.00
C GLU A 52 7.60 5.60 -6.33
N ARG A 53 6.93 4.92 -7.27
CA ARG A 53 6.58 5.47 -8.59
C ARG A 53 5.33 6.34 -8.61
N GLN A 54 4.72 6.61 -7.46
CA GLN A 54 3.48 7.41 -7.34
C GLN A 54 2.26 6.82 -8.06
N LEU A 55 2.31 5.53 -8.40
CA LEU A 55 1.18 4.82 -8.99
C LEU A 55 0.05 4.64 -7.98
N ARG A 56 0.42 4.45 -6.70
CA ARG A 56 -0.51 4.33 -5.57
C ARG A 56 0.02 5.10 -4.36
N VAL A 57 -0.89 5.62 -3.56
CA VAL A 57 -0.56 6.23 -2.26
C VAL A 57 -0.96 5.24 -1.15
N PRO A 58 -0.05 4.86 -0.24
CA PRO A 58 -0.39 4.02 0.90
C PRO A 58 -1.45 4.67 1.80
N GLY A 59 -2.24 3.81 2.45
CA GLY A 59 -3.20 4.21 3.48
C GLY A 59 -2.51 4.50 4.82
N GLY A 60 -3.28 5.03 5.78
CA GLY A 60 -2.77 5.42 7.10
C GLY A 60 -2.04 4.30 7.84
N PHE A 61 -2.57 3.08 7.80
CA PHE A 61 -1.94 1.89 8.40
C PHE A 61 -0.50 1.71 7.92
N TRP A 62 -0.27 1.69 6.60
CA TRP A 62 1.07 1.51 6.04
C TRP A 62 1.95 2.75 6.22
N LEU A 63 1.39 3.95 6.26
CA LEU A 63 2.15 5.17 6.57
C LEU A 63 2.73 5.13 8.00
N GLY A 64 1.96 4.64 8.98
CA GLY A 64 2.44 4.45 10.34
C GLY A 64 3.61 3.46 10.40
N TRP A 65 3.47 2.29 9.77
CA TRP A 65 4.56 1.31 9.72
C TRP A 65 5.78 1.77 8.93
N LEU A 66 5.58 2.55 7.86
CA LEU A 66 6.68 3.18 7.12
C LEU A 66 7.44 4.17 8.01
N ALA A 67 6.75 4.96 8.83
CA ALA A 67 7.38 5.87 9.77
C ALA A 67 8.29 5.13 10.77
N VAL A 68 7.79 4.02 11.32
CA VAL A 68 8.53 3.14 12.23
C VAL A 68 9.75 2.53 11.55
N VAL A 69 9.57 1.84 10.41
CA VAL A 69 10.65 1.10 9.72
C VAL A 69 11.71 2.04 9.16
N LEU A 70 11.31 3.20 8.63
CA LEU A 70 12.24 4.20 8.11
C LEU A 70 12.77 5.14 9.22
N ALA A 71 12.34 4.97 10.47
CA ALA A 71 12.63 5.85 11.61
C ALA A 71 12.55 7.34 11.23
N VAL A 72 11.39 7.75 10.71
CA VAL A 72 11.08 9.14 10.37
C VAL A 72 9.75 9.54 11.01
N PRO A 73 9.49 10.85 11.24
CA PRO A 73 8.21 11.32 11.72
C PRO A 73 7.06 10.90 10.80
N ALA A 74 5.93 10.49 11.37
CA ALA A 74 4.75 10.06 10.61
C ALA A 74 4.10 11.23 9.85
N GLU A 75 4.23 12.44 10.39
CA GLU A 75 3.74 13.70 9.84
C GLU A 75 4.42 14.00 8.50
N LEU A 76 5.73 13.76 8.41
CA LEU A 76 6.51 13.94 7.18
C LEU A 76 5.95 13.06 6.05
N LEU A 77 5.64 11.80 6.34
CA LEU A 77 5.05 10.88 5.35
C LEU A 77 3.60 11.22 5.04
N THR A 78 2.82 11.64 6.04
CA THR A 78 1.40 12.00 5.88
C THR A 78 1.24 13.25 5.01
N GLU A 79 2.07 14.27 5.23
CA GLU A 79 2.09 15.48 4.41
C GLU A 79 2.51 15.19 2.96
N ALA A 80 3.54 14.36 2.77
CA ALA A 80 3.97 13.91 1.45
C ALA A 80 2.88 13.09 0.73
N ALA A 81 2.15 12.24 1.47
CA ALA A 81 1.00 11.51 0.95
C ALA A 81 -0.14 12.45 0.56
N GLY A 82 -0.39 13.49 1.35
CA GLY A 82 -1.37 14.55 1.06
C GLY A 82 -1.05 15.26 -0.26
N ARG A 83 0.22 15.63 -0.47
CA ARG A 83 0.70 16.22 -1.73
C ARG A 83 0.52 15.26 -2.91
N ALA A 84 0.91 13.99 -2.76
CA ALA A 84 0.74 12.96 -3.78
C ALA A 84 -0.73 12.78 -4.19
N ARG A 85 -1.65 12.74 -3.22
CA ARG A 85 -3.10 12.64 -3.48
C ARG A 85 -3.64 13.87 -4.20
N ARG A 86 -3.21 15.09 -3.80
CA ARG A 86 -3.59 16.34 -4.48
C ARG A 86 -3.09 16.37 -5.93
N ALA A 87 -1.84 15.99 -6.17
CA ALA A 87 -1.26 15.92 -7.51
C ALA A 87 -2.03 14.94 -8.41
N ARG A 88 -2.36 13.74 -7.91
CA ARG A 88 -3.19 12.77 -8.65
C ARG A 88 -4.60 13.30 -8.96
N ARG A 89 -5.21 14.07 -8.05
CA ARG A 89 -6.51 14.70 -8.32
C ARG A 89 -6.44 15.76 -9.41
N ARG A 90 -5.35 16.55 -9.46
CA ARG A 90 -5.14 17.57 -10.50
C ARG A 90 -4.81 16.97 -11.87
N ALA A 91 -4.09 15.84 -11.90
CA ALA A 91 -3.69 15.17 -13.13
C ALA A 91 -4.79 14.30 -13.75
N GLN A 92 -5.82 13.94 -12.98
CA GLN A 92 -7.01 13.32 -13.54
C GLN A 92 -7.76 14.39 -14.33
N PRO A 93 -7.99 14.23 -15.64
CA PRO A 93 -8.92 15.11 -16.35
C PRO A 93 -10.27 15.03 -15.64
N ALA A 94 -11.00 16.15 -15.60
CA ALA A 94 -12.37 16.15 -15.13
C ALA A 94 -13.17 15.17 -15.99
N GLY A 95 -13.24 13.90 -15.57
CA GLY A 95 -14.13 12.93 -16.18
C GLY A 95 -15.56 13.45 -16.07
N PRO A 96 -16.44 13.12 -17.04
CA PRO A 96 -17.79 13.65 -17.04
C PRO A 96 -18.43 13.37 -15.68
N ALA A 97 -18.91 14.44 -15.03
CA ALA A 97 -19.61 14.36 -13.78
C ALA A 97 -20.78 13.37 -13.96
N ARG A 98 -20.69 12.18 -13.38
CA ARG A 98 -21.87 11.33 -13.25
C ARG A 98 -22.87 12.12 -12.40
N PRO A 99 -24.08 12.41 -12.90
CA PRO A 99 -25.07 13.12 -12.09
C PRO A 99 -25.35 12.27 -10.85
N ARG A 100 -25.17 12.90 -9.67
CA ARG A 100 -25.70 12.37 -8.42
C ARG A 100 -27.22 12.50 -8.52
N ALA A 101 -27.88 11.44 -8.99
CA ALA A 101 -29.33 11.29 -8.83
C ALA A 101 -29.62 11.09 -7.34
N GLY A 102 -29.91 12.19 -6.64
CA GLY A 102 -30.62 12.16 -5.37
C GLY A 102 -32.12 12.23 -5.66
N GLY A 103 -32.91 11.36 -5.01
CA GLY A 103 -34.36 11.49 -4.97
C GLY A 103 -35.14 10.18 -4.88
N THR A 104 -35.36 9.74 -3.63
CA THR A 104 -36.61 9.17 -3.08
C THR A 104 -37.40 8.13 -3.88
N THR A 105 -37.50 6.91 -3.35
CA THR A 105 -38.69 6.05 -3.51
C THR A 105 -39.34 5.79 -2.15
N PRO A 106 -40.68 5.79 -2.06
CA PRO A 106 -41.38 5.67 -0.79
C PRO A 106 -41.43 4.21 -0.30
N ARG A 107 -41.54 4.12 1.03
CA ARG A 107 -41.83 2.94 1.83
C ARG A 107 -42.99 2.11 1.25
N ALA A 108 -42.72 0.86 0.86
CA ALA A 108 -43.70 -0.21 0.78
C ALA A 108 -43.03 -1.48 1.32
N GLY A 109 -43.53 -1.95 2.46
CA GLY A 109 -43.02 -3.14 3.13
C GLY A 109 -43.36 -4.41 2.37
N LEU A 110 -42.55 -5.45 2.62
CA LEU A 110 -42.91 -6.86 2.77
C LEU A 110 -41.64 -7.63 3.13
N ARG A 111 -41.53 -8.04 4.40
CA ARG A 111 -40.84 -9.27 4.83
C ARG A 111 -41.90 -10.38 4.85
N PRO A 112 -41.58 -11.71 4.87
CA PRO A 112 -40.33 -12.31 5.37
C PRO A 112 -39.82 -13.58 4.63
N ALA A 113 -38.74 -14.11 5.22
CA ALA A 113 -38.41 -15.54 5.41
C ALA A 113 -37.60 -16.31 4.35
N GLY A 114 -36.45 -16.83 4.83
CA GLY A 114 -35.68 -17.90 4.22
C GLY A 114 -34.21 -17.86 4.67
N PRO A 115 -33.82 -18.63 5.71
CA PRO A 115 -32.41 -18.84 6.06
C PRO A 115 -31.90 -20.11 5.37
N ASP A 116 -30.73 -20.09 4.74
CA ASP A 116 -29.69 -21.08 5.08
C ASP A 116 -28.33 -20.86 4.41
N ARG A 117 -27.31 -21.14 5.23
CA ARG A 117 -26.00 -21.76 4.97
C ARG A 117 -25.05 -21.25 3.85
N LEU A 118 -24.01 -20.57 4.36
CA LEU A 118 -22.61 -21.05 4.43
C LEU A 118 -21.86 -21.56 3.16
N ARG A 119 -20.76 -20.84 2.89
CA ARG A 119 -19.42 -21.25 2.37
C ARG A 119 -19.27 -21.67 0.90
N PRO A 120 -18.29 -21.05 0.20
CA PRO A 120 -17.05 -21.77 -0.15
C PRO A 120 -15.79 -20.83 -0.14
N PRO A 121 -14.56 -21.26 -0.53
CA PRO A 121 -14.08 -22.58 -0.92
C PRO A 121 -12.89 -23.11 -0.09
N ARG A 122 -12.64 -24.41 -0.30
CA ARG A 122 -11.49 -25.17 0.20
C ARG A 122 -10.23 -24.71 -0.52
N HIS A 123 -9.25 -24.15 0.20
CA HIS A 123 -7.89 -24.08 -0.32
C HIS A 123 -7.18 -25.40 -0.05
N ALA A 124 -6.69 -25.96 -1.15
CA ALA A 124 -6.03 -27.24 -1.25
C ALA A 124 -4.83 -27.36 -0.29
N THR A 125 -4.75 -28.56 0.28
CA THR A 125 -3.62 -29.14 0.99
C THR A 125 -2.34 -28.98 0.17
N ARG A 126 -1.28 -28.46 0.79
CA ARG A 126 0.09 -28.58 0.26
C ARG A 126 0.93 -29.34 1.29
N PRO A 127 1.14 -30.66 1.15
CA PRO A 127 2.21 -31.33 1.84
C PRO A 127 3.47 -31.31 0.95
N GLY A 128 4.63 -31.07 1.55
CA GLY A 128 5.90 -31.16 0.81
C GLY A 128 7.07 -30.44 1.45
N ARG A 129 7.29 -30.62 2.76
CA ARG A 129 8.60 -30.43 3.36
C ARG A 129 9.48 -31.62 2.96
N ARG A 130 10.62 -31.37 2.30
CA ARG A 130 11.83 -32.18 2.49
C ARG A 130 13.01 -31.23 2.64
N HIS A 131 13.52 -31.17 3.87
CA HIS A 131 14.88 -30.77 4.20
C HIS A 131 15.68 -32.06 4.37
N SER A 132 16.87 -32.14 3.78
CA SER A 132 18.01 -33.05 4.06
C SER A 132 18.92 -33.00 2.83
N ARG A 133 20.23 -32.71 2.81
CA ARG A 133 21.32 -32.49 3.77
C ARG A 133 22.45 -31.77 2.97
N PRO A 134 23.37 -31.01 3.59
CA PRO A 134 24.67 -30.76 2.96
C PRO A 134 25.71 -31.81 3.40
N ASP A 135 26.46 -32.31 2.42
CA ASP A 135 27.68 -33.11 2.59
C ASP A 135 28.77 -32.32 3.31
N ARG A 136 29.55 -33.03 4.12
CA ARG A 136 30.74 -32.53 4.82
C ARG A 136 31.95 -33.32 4.30
N PRO A 137 32.98 -32.68 3.72
CA PRO A 137 34.24 -33.36 3.41
C PRO A 137 35.25 -33.19 4.55
N THR A 138 35.90 -34.29 4.93
CA THR A 138 37.23 -34.36 5.53
C THR A 138 37.93 -35.57 4.93
#